data_AF-A0A3S4UN92-F1
#
_entry.id   AF-A0A3S4UN92-F1
#
_cell.length_a   1.000
_cell.length_b   1.000
_cell.length_c   1.000
_cell.angle_alpha   90.00
_cell.angle_beta   90.00
_cell.angle_gamma   90.00
#
_symmetry.space_group_name_H-M   'P 1'
#
loop_
_entity.id
_entity.type
_entity.pdbx_description
1 polymer ?
#
loop_
_entity_poly.entity_id
_entity_poly.type
_entity_poly.pdbx_seq_one_letter_code
_entity_poly.pdbx_strand_id
1 'polypeptide(L)'
;MIDKGLKVALHTVYLSLGSNIGNRKRNMRDAVRYLEANVGTVLRQSDLLETEPWGFDSPNLFINMCVCIETPLLPQQLLEVTQAIERKMGRTEKSVGEQYADRIIDIDILLYDSLQIDEPDLQIPHPFMHERDFVMIPLRQILK
;
A
#
# COMPACT_ATOMS: atom_id res chain seq x y z
N MET A 1 20.76 -36.22 6.56
CA MET A 1 20.70 -34.76 6.79
C MET A 1 21.05 -34.06 5.49
N ILE A 2 20.06 -33.50 4.80
CA ILE A 2 20.29 -32.56 3.71
C ILE A 2 19.35 -31.41 3.99
N ASP A 3 19.84 -30.40 4.70
CA ASP A 3 19.20 -29.10 4.77
C ASP A 3 19.46 -28.43 3.43
N LYS A 4 18.59 -28.71 2.44
CA LYS A 4 18.55 -27.92 1.21
C LYS A 4 17.93 -26.58 1.62
N GLY A 5 18.77 -25.67 2.12
CA GLY A 5 18.39 -24.33 2.54
C GLY A 5 17.47 -23.72 1.48
N LEU A 6 16.19 -23.63 1.81
CA LEU A 6 15.17 -23.12 0.93
C LEU A 6 15.50 -21.65 0.70
N LYS A 7 16.05 -21.32 -0.48
CA LYS A 7 16.24 -19.94 -0.89
C LYS A 7 14.85 -19.32 -0.95
N VAL A 8 14.51 -18.49 0.02
CA VAL A 8 13.26 -17.75 0.02
C VAL A 8 13.35 -16.77 -1.16
N ALA A 9 12.46 -16.93 -2.15
CA ALA A 9 12.37 -15.99 -3.24
C ALA A 9 11.92 -14.63 -2.70
N LEU A 10 12.55 -13.57 -3.17
CA LEU A 10 12.18 -12.20 -2.83
C LEU A 10 11.48 -11.57 -4.02
N HIS A 11 10.43 -10.82 -3.72
CA HIS A 11 9.53 -10.20 -4.67
C HIS A 11 9.58 -8.69 -4.54
N THR A 12 9.56 -7.97 -5.66
CA THR A 12 9.49 -6.51 -5.69
C THR A 12 8.03 -6.09 -5.76
N VAL A 13 7.57 -5.35 -4.76
CA VAL A 13 6.19 -4.90 -4.64
C VAL A 13 6.14 -3.39 -4.50
N TYR A 14 5.17 -2.76 -5.17
CA TYR A 14 4.88 -1.35 -5.02
C TYR A 14 3.54 -1.19 -4.30
N LEU A 15 3.55 -0.41 -3.21
CA LEU A 15 2.37 -0.10 -2.42
C LEU A 15 2.06 1.39 -2.50
N SER A 16 0.77 1.75 -2.56
CA SER A 16 0.29 3.11 -2.30
C SER A 16 -0.10 3.23 -0.84
N LEU A 17 0.21 4.36 -0.22
CA LEU A 17 -0.23 4.72 1.11
C LEU A 17 -0.99 6.05 1.07
N GLY A 18 -2.11 6.14 1.78
CA GLY A 18 -2.93 7.36 1.86
C GLY A 18 -3.45 7.63 3.28
N SER A 19 -3.41 8.89 3.73
CA SER A 19 -3.92 9.27 5.06
C SER A 19 -4.55 10.66 5.02
N ASN A 20 -5.78 10.80 5.55
CA ASN A 20 -6.43 12.11 5.70
C ASN A 20 -6.95 12.44 7.11
N ILE A 21 -6.97 11.48 8.05
CA ILE A 21 -7.36 11.72 9.45
C ILE A 21 -6.14 11.90 10.36
N GLY A 22 -6.20 12.89 11.26
CA GLY A 22 -5.25 13.05 12.36
C GLY A 22 -3.87 13.53 11.90
N ASN A 23 -2.80 13.04 12.53
CA ASN A 23 -1.44 13.43 12.15
C ASN A 23 -0.95 12.61 10.95
N ARG A 24 -1.41 13.00 9.75
CA ARG A 24 -1.15 12.32 8.47
C ARG A 24 0.34 11.98 8.23
N LYS A 25 1.25 12.92 8.54
CA LYS A 25 2.71 12.69 8.41
C LYS A 25 3.25 11.68 9.43
N ARG A 26 2.72 11.65 10.65
CA ARG A 26 3.05 10.61 11.64
C ARG A 26 2.49 9.26 11.23
N ASN A 27 1.24 9.21 10.78
CA ASN A 27 0.61 7.99 10.29
C ASN A 27 1.43 7.37 9.16
N MET A 28 1.88 8.18 8.20
CA MET A 28 2.69 7.72 7.10
C MET A 28 4.03 7.09 7.56
N ARG A 29 4.75 7.76 8.47
CA ARG A 29 5.99 7.21 9.06
C ARG A 29 5.74 5.93 9.84
N ASP A 30 4.66 5.88 10.62
CA ASP A 30 4.30 4.69 11.39
C ASP A 30 3.94 3.51 10.47
N ALA A 31 3.20 3.76 9.38
CA ALA A 31 2.85 2.76 8.37
C ALA A 31 4.08 2.18 7.69
N VAL A 32 5.01 3.03 7.23
CA VAL A 32 6.29 2.58 6.64
C VAL A 32 7.09 1.73 7.63
N ARG A 33 7.18 2.15 8.91
CA ARG A 33 7.84 1.34 9.95
C ARG A 33 7.16 -0.01 10.15
N TYR A 34 5.84 -0.07 10.12
CA TYR A 34 5.12 -1.35 10.23
C TYR A 34 5.32 -2.24 9.01
N LEU A 35 5.39 -1.67 7.81
CA LEU A 35 5.74 -2.40 6.59
C LEU A 35 7.16 -2.96 6.67
N GLU A 36 8.16 -2.18 7.09
CA GLU A 36 9.53 -2.68 7.29
C GLU A 36 9.60 -3.83 8.30
N ALA A 37 8.82 -3.75 9.37
CA ALA A 37 8.85 -4.75 10.44
C ALA A 37 8.09 -6.04 10.12
N ASN A 38 7.08 -6.00 9.23
CA ASN A 38 6.15 -7.13 9.04
C ASN A 38 6.05 -7.62 7.59
N VAL A 39 6.45 -6.81 6.60
CA VAL A 39 6.32 -7.14 5.18
C VAL A 39 7.67 -7.43 4.54
N GLY A 40 8.66 -6.56 4.73
CA GLY A 40 9.96 -6.72 4.08
C GLY A 40 10.75 -5.42 4.02
N THR A 41 11.88 -5.43 3.33
CA THR A 41 12.79 -4.28 3.28
C THR A 41 12.24 -3.19 2.35
N VAL A 42 12.05 -1.98 2.87
CA VAL A 42 11.69 -0.82 2.04
C VAL A 42 12.93 -0.38 1.26
N LEU A 43 12.86 -0.55 -0.06
CA LEU A 43 13.95 -0.19 -0.97
C LEU A 43 13.90 1.28 -1.39
N ARG A 44 12.69 1.81 -1.59
CA ARG A 44 12.45 3.18 -2.08
C ARG A 44 11.14 3.73 -1.54
N GLN A 45 11.08 5.05 -1.41
CA GLN A 45 9.91 5.81 -1.02
C GLN A 45 9.80 7.03 -1.94
N SER A 46 8.58 7.37 -2.34
CA SER A 46 8.32 8.63 -3.05
C SER A 46 8.27 9.80 -2.07
N ASP A 47 8.21 11.02 -2.62
CA ASP A 47 7.80 12.18 -1.87
C ASP A 47 6.33 12.05 -1.41
N LEU A 48 5.98 12.85 -0.40
CA LEU A 48 4.60 13.03 0.04
C LEU A 48 3.87 13.97 -0.92
N LEU A 49 2.69 13.57 -1.39
CA LEU A 49 1.82 14.37 -2.25
C LEU A 49 0.50 14.66 -1.54
N GLU A 50 0.16 15.94 -1.35
CA GLU A 50 -1.14 16.34 -0.82
C GLU A 50 -2.16 16.47 -1.95
N THR A 51 -3.35 15.86 -1.79
CA THR A 51 -4.41 15.87 -2.80
C THR A 51 -5.79 16.00 -2.17
N GLU A 52 -6.76 16.43 -2.97
CA GLU A 52 -8.18 16.27 -2.65
C GLU A 52 -8.54 14.77 -2.58
N PRO A 53 -9.61 14.41 -1.85
CA PRO A 53 -10.17 13.07 -1.89
C PRO A 53 -10.62 12.67 -3.30
N TRP A 54 -10.52 11.39 -3.62
CA TRP A 54 -10.97 10.85 -4.91
C TRP A 54 -12.24 10.03 -4.73
N GLY A 55 -13.27 10.33 -5.49
CA GLY A 55 -14.55 9.59 -5.50
C GLY A 55 -15.52 9.93 -4.37
N PHE A 56 -15.21 10.90 -3.50
CA PHE A 56 -16.13 11.39 -2.46
C PHE A 56 -15.72 12.79 -1.99
N ASP A 57 -16.64 13.49 -1.33
CA ASP A 57 -16.37 14.80 -0.72
C ASP A 57 -15.90 14.64 0.74
N SER A 58 -14.86 15.39 1.10
CA SER A 58 -14.41 15.53 2.48
C SER A 58 -13.70 16.87 2.69
N PRO A 59 -13.83 17.49 3.88
CA PRO A 59 -13.05 18.67 4.23
C PRO A 59 -11.56 18.36 4.47
N ASN A 60 -11.18 17.08 4.53
CA ASN A 60 -9.83 16.63 4.86
C ASN A 60 -9.04 16.22 3.61
N LEU A 61 -7.95 16.92 3.32
CA LEU A 61 -7.01 16.54 2.27
C LEU A 61 -6.24 15.26 2.62
N PHE A 62 -5.93 14.45 1.62
CA PHE A 62 -5.04 13.29 1.76
C PHE A 62 -3.59 13.71 1.65
N ILE A 63 -2.71 13.02 2.38
CA ILE A 63 -1.31 12.86 1.97
C ILE A 63 -1.15 11.45 1.43
N ASN A 64 -0.59 11.34 0.23
CA ASN A 64 -0.33 10.09 -0.47
C ASN A 64 1.17 9.90 -0.72
N MET A 65 1.63 8.66 -0.77
CA MET A 65 2.97 8.30 -1.25
C MET A 65 2.98 6.86 -1.75
N CYS A 66 4.04 6.47 -2.45
CA CYS A 66 4.29 5.08 -2.79
C CYS A 66 5.59 4.58 -2.15
N VAL A 67 5.63 3.28 -1.87
CA VAL A 67 6.83 2.59 -1.40
C VAL A 67 7.12 1.36 -2.25
N CYS A 68 8.39 1.11 -2.51
CA CYS A 68 8.88 -0.12 -3.11
C CYS A 68 9.46 -1.00 -2.00
N ILE A 69 8.96 -2.23 -1.89
CA ILE A 69 9.38 -3.18 -0.88
C ILE A 69 9.89 -4.46 -1.56
N GLU A 70 10.96 -5.02 -1.00
CA GLU A 70 11.37 -6.39 -1.26
C GLU A 70 10.81 -7.29 -0.17
N THR A 71 9.98 -8.28 -0.55
CA THR A 71 9.25 -9.12 0.41
C THR A 71 9.32 -10.61 0.04
N PRO A 72 9.41 -11.51 1.04
CA PRO A 72 9.24 -12.95 0.82
C PRO A 72 7.77 -13.40 0.84
N LEU A 73 6.82 -12.49 1.15
CA LEU A 73 5.42 -12.83 1.32
C LEU A 73 4.73 -13.04 -0.02
N LEU A 74 3.91 -14.09 -0.13
CA LEU A 74 3.02 -14.28 -1.27
C LEU A 74 1.97 -13.15 -1.35
N PRO A 75 1.36 -12.90 -2.53
CA PRO A 75 0.40 -11.80 -2.71
C PRO A 75 -0.74 -11.78 -1.67
N GLN A 76 -1.33 -12.93 -1.37
CA GLN A 76 -2.41 -13.01 -0.38
C GLN A 76 -1.92 -12.75 1.06
N GLN A 77 -0.72 -13.22 1.40
CA GLN A 77 -0.12 -12.96 2.71
C GLN A 77 0.21 -11.47 2.86
N LEU A 78 0.69 -10.84 1.79
CA LEU A 78 0.92 -9.40 1.75
C LEU A 78 -0.39 -8.64 1.98
N LEU A 79 -1.47 -9.01 1.31
CA LEU A 79 -2.80 -8.41 1.50
C LEU A 79 -3.28 -8.54 2.95
N GLU A 80 -3.15 -9.73 3.55
CA GLU A 80 -3.55 -9.95 4.95
C GLU A 80 -2.75 -9.08 5.91
N VAL A 81 -1.43 -8.98 5.71
CA VAL A 81 -0.53 -8.20 6.56
C VAL A 81 -0.78 -6.70 6.41
N THR A 82 -0.95 -6.18 5.19
CA THR A 82 -1.25 -4.75 4.98
C THR A 82 -2.58 -4.37 5.64
N GLN A 83 -3.62 -5.18 5.48
CA GLN A 83 -4.90 -4.97 6.17
C GLN A 83 -4.77 -5.06 7.70
N ALA A 84 -3.90 -5.95 8.21
CA ALA A 84 -3.63 -6.02 9.65
C ALA A 84 -2.94 -4.76 10.17
N ILE A 85 -2.03 -4.16 9.38
CA ILE A 85 -1.39 -2.88 9.69
C ILE A 85 -2.44 -1.76 9.74
N GLU A 86 -3.33 -1.68 8.75
CA GLU A 86 -4.43 -0.71 8.73
C GLU A 86 -5.29 -0.80 10.00
N ARG A 87 -5.72 -2.02 10.35
CA ARG A 87 -6.50 -2.29 11.58
C ARG A 87 -5.74 -1.89 12.84
N LYS A 88 -4.45 -2.24 12.92
CA LYS A 88 -3.57 -1.89 14.06
C LYS A 88 -3.44 -0.37 14.23
N MET A 89 -3.44 0.37 13.12
CA MET A 89 -3.37 1.83 13.12
C MET A 89 -4.71 2.51 13.39
N GLY A 90 -5.82 1.76 13.40
CA GLY A 90 -7.14 2.26 13.77
C GLY A 90 -8.13 2.36 12.62
N ARG A 91 -7.82 1.84 11.42
CA ARG A 91 -8.83 1.66 10.36
C ARG A 91 -9.55 0.33 10.57
N THR A 92 -10.68 0.38 11.27
CA THR A 92 -11.47 -0.82 11.61
C THR A 92 -12.51 -1.18 10.56
N GLU A 93 -12.88 -0.24 9.68
CA GLU A 93 -13.86 -0.43 8.62
C GLU A 93 -13.25 -0.09 7.26
N LYS A 94 -13.46 -0.95 6.26
CA LYS A 94 -13.15 -0.64 4.87
C LYS A 94 -14.36 -0.02 4.19
N SER A 95 -14.10 0.79 3.16
CA SER A 95 -15.13 1.26 2.25
C SER A 95 -15.87 0.07 1.64
N VAL A 96 -17.20 0.10 1.66
CA VAL A 96 -18.06 -0.95 1.11
C VAL A 96 -18.69 -0.41 -0.18
N GLY A 97 -18.44 -1.06 -1.31
CA GLY A 97 -18.81 -0.54 -2.63
C GLY A 97 -18.06 0.75 -2.97
N GLU A 98 -18.74 1.72 -3.58
CA GLU A 98 -18.20 3.05 -3.94
C GLU A 98 -18.29 4.08 -2.79
N GLN A 99 -18.58 3.63 -1.56
CA GLN A 99 -18.68 4.51 -0.40
C GLN A 99 -17.30 4.71 0.23
N TYR A 100 -16.54 5.63 -0.37
CA TYR A 100 -15.27 6.08 0.19
C TYR A 100 -15.47 6.93 1.45
N ALA A 101 -14.52 6.81 2.38
CA ALA A 101 -14.55 7.55 3.63
C ALA A 101 -13.15 8.00 4.05
N ASP A 102 -13.12 8.98 4.95
CA ASP A 102 -11.90 9.41 5.63
C ASP A 102 -11.28 8.26 6.41
N ARG A 103 -9.95 8.22 6.44
CA ARG A 103 -9.19 7.12 7.05
C ARG A 103 -7.85 7.55 7.59
N ILE A 104 -7.44 6.85 8.66
CA ILE A 104 -6.14 7.09 9.31
C ILE A 104 -4.98 6.63 8.45
N ILE A 105 -5.14 5.51 7.74
CA ILE A 105 -4.19 5.00 6.75
C ILE A 105 -4.92 4.06 5.79
N ASP A 106 -4.50 4.06 4.54
CA ASP A 106 -4.91 3.17 3.46
C ASP A 106 -3.64 2.56 2.87
N ILE A 107 -3.59 1.25 2.65
CA ILE A 107 -2.45 0.57 2.03
C ILE A 107 -2.94 -0.33 0.91
N ASP A 108 -2.69 0.09 -0.33
CA ASP A 108 -3.07 -0.65 -1.54
C ASP A 108 -1.84 -1.30 -2.19
N ILE A 109 -1.99 -2.55 -2.63
CA ILE A 109 -0.98 -3.24 -3.45
C ILE A 109 -1.17 -2.78 -4.90
N LEU A 110 -0.18 -2.11 -5.47
CA LEU A 110 -0.25 -1.58 -6.83
C LEU A 110 0.28 -2.57 -7.86
N LEU A 111 1.50 -3.06 -7.62
CA LEU A 111 2.26 -3.93 -8.52
C LEU A 111 2.99 -4.98 -7.69
N TYR A 112 3.09 -6.19 -8.22
CA TYR A 112 3.84 -7.29 -7.62
C TYR A 112 4.60 -8.00 -8.73
N ASP A 113 5.93 -7.84 -8.76
CA ASP A 113 6.79 -8.29 -9.85
C ASP A 113 6.19 -7.98 -11.24
N SER A 114 5.91 -9.03 -12.01
CA SER A 114 5.18 -9.01 -13.28
C SER A 114 3.88 -9.82 -13.21
N LEU A 115 3.40 -10.10 -12.00
CA LEU A 115 2.21 -10.91 -11.79
C LEU A 115 0.95 -10.18 -12.29
N GLN A 116 0.04 -10.98 -12.82
CA GLN A 116 -1.34 -10.60 -13.06
C GLN A 116 -2.22 -11.47 -12.17
N ILE A 117 -2.99 -10.84 -11.30
CA ILE A 117 -3.92 -11.50 -10.38
C ILE A 117 -5.28 -10.86 -10.62
N ASP A 118 -6.30 -11.70 -10.81
CA ASP A 118 -7.69 -11.30 -10.94
C ASP A 118 -8.54 -12.20 -10.04
N GLU A 119 -8.47 -11.91 -8.74
CA GLU A 119 -9.23 -12.60 -7.71
C GLU A 119 -10.24 -11.63 -7.07
N PRO A 120 -11.35 -12.12 -6.48
CA PRO A 120 -12.40 -11.25 -5.94
C PRO A 120 -11.93 -10.23 -4.89
N ASP A 121 -10.88 -10.54 -4.14
CA ASP A 121 -10.32 -9.74 -3.05
C ASP A 121 -8.93 -9.16 -3.36
N LEU A 122 -8.31 -9.55 -4.49
CA LEU A 122 -7.00 -9.07 -4.89
C LEU A 122 -6.88 -8.99 -6.42
N GLN A 123 -6.69 -7.77 -6.92
CA GLN A 123 -6.38 -7.51 -8.32
C GLN A 123 -5.02 -6.83 -8.44
N ILE A 124 -4.13 -7.41 -9.24
CA ILE A 124 -2.79 -6.88 -9.51
C ILE A 124 -2.54 -6.93 -11.02
N PRO A 125 -2.11 -5.83 -11.68
CA PRO A 125 -1.99 -4.48 -11.14
C PRO A 125 -3.30 -3.94 -10.56
N HIS A 126 -3.20 -3.01 -9.60
CA HIS A 126 -4.41 -2.42 -9.02
C HIS A 126 -5.25 -1.75 -10.13
N PRO A 127 -6.54 -2.09 -10.27
CA PRO A 127 -7.34 -1.79 -11.47
C PRO A 127 -7.40 -0.30 -11.81
N PHE A 128 -7.55 0.56 -10.79
CA PHE A 128 -7.66 2.02 -10.98
C PHE A 128 -6.34 2.78 -10.85
N MET A 129 -5.19 2.10 -10.76
CA MET A 129 -3.93 2.80 -10.46
C MET A 129 -3.60 3.87 -11.50
N HIS A 130 -3.87 3.60 -12.78
CA HIS A 130 -3.57 4.50 -13.89
C HIS A 130 -4.51 5.71 -13.98
N GLU A 131 -5.69 5.63 -13.36
CA GLU A 131 -6.69 6.69 -13.34
C GLU A 131 -6.47 7.68 -12.18
N ARG A 132 -5.55 7.36 -11.27
CA ARG A 132 -5.34 8.09 -10.01
C ARG A 132 -3.99 8.78 -10.00
N ASP A 133 -3.99 10.09 -10.22
CA ASP A 133 -2.76 10.90 -10.19
C ASP A 133 -2.06 10.84 -8.83
N PHE A 134 -2.82 10.77 -7.73
CA PHE A 134 -2.27 10.61 -6.38
C PHE A 134 -1.53 9.28 -6.17
N VAL A 135 -1.71 8.31 -7.08
CA VAL A 135 -0.92 7.07 -7.17
C VAL A 135 0.18 7.22 -8.21
N MET A 136 -0.15 7.64 -9.44
CA MET A 136 0.81 7.63 -10.56
C MET A 136 1.94 8.64 -10.43
N ILE A 137 1.71 9.82 -9.86
CA ILE A 137 2.75 10.82 -9.63
C ILE A 137 3.82 10.28 -8.67
N PRO A 138 3.49 9.84 -7.43
CA PRO A 138 4.48 9.27 -6.52
C PRO A 138 5.09 7.96 -7.03
N LEU A 139 4.29 7.08 -7.66
CA LEU A 139 4.80 5.82 -8.19
C LEU A 139 5.89 6.03 -9.24
N ARG A 140 5.72 6.98 -10.16
CA ARG A 140 6.73 7.30 -11.21
C ARG A 140 8.08 7.73 -10.64
N GLN A 141 8.14 8.24 -9.42
CA GLN A 141 9.42 8.61 -8.78
C GLN A 141 10.25 7.39 -8.38
N ILE A 142 9.61 6.24 -8.17
CA ILE A 142 10.25 5.04 -7.59
C ILE A 142 10.22 3.81 -8.51
N LEU A 143 9.50 3.88 -9.64
CA LEU A 143 9.59 2.89 -10.71
C LEU A 143 11.01 2.87 -11.29
N LYS A 144 11.52 1.67 -11.58
CA LYS A 144 12.78 1.44 -12.27
C LYS A 144 12.55 0.55 -13.48
#